data_AF-A0ABD1V074-F1
#
_entry.id   AF-A0ABD1V074-F1
#
_cell.length_a   1.000
_cell.length_b   1.000
_cell.length_c   1.000
_cell.angle_alpha   90.00
_cell.angle_beta   90.00
_cell.angle_gamma   90.00
#
_symmetry.space_group_name_H-M   'P 1'
#
loop_
_entity.id
_entity.type
_entity.pdbx_description
1 polymer ?
#
loop_
_entity_poly.entity_id
_entity_poly.type
_entity_poly.pdbx_seq_one_letter_code
_entity_poly.pdbx_strand_id
1 'polypeptide(L)'
;MIVAALITTVAFAAGFTIPGGYDGNDGPKQGMAILSRKAAFKVFIITDALAMVCSAAAVFLHLIGASFVEKLKLMHFYYYAVVLIIVAMASMVIAFMTGLFTVLEHSLELAIIECVICSFCFPVFYYSLKRIKDKH
;
A
#
# COMPACT_ATOMS: atom_id res chain seq x y z
N MET A 1 -11.90 -6.47 8.07
CA MET A 1 -11.95 -5.20 8.82
C MET A 1 -10.71 -4.99 9.68
N ILE A 2 -10.35 -5.94 10.55
CA ILE A 2 -9.10 -5.87 11.33
C ILE A 2 -7.87 -5.69 10.43
N VAL A 3 -7.75 -6.51 9.38
CA VAL A 3 -6.64 -6.40 8.41
C VAL A 3 -6.61 -5.02 7.76
N ALA A 4 -7.74 -4.49 7.31
CA ALA A 4 -7.80 -3.16 6.68
C ALA A 4 -7.39 -2.04 7.66
N ALA A 5 -7.92 -2.05 8.89
CA ALA A 5 -7.52 -1.10 9.91
C ALA A 5 -6.01 -1.18 10.20
N LEU A 6 -5.45 -2.39 10.25
CA LEU A 6 -4.02 -2.62 10.44
C LEU A 6 -3.19 -2.04 9.28
N ILE A 7 -3.59 -2.29 8.02
CA ILE A 7 -2.97 -1.70 6.82
C ILE A 7 -2.95 -0.17 6.93
N THR A 8 -4.09 0.44 7.26
CA THR A 8 -4.21 1.90 7.39
C THR A 8 -3.28 2.45 8.47
N THR A 9 -3.21 1.81 9.64
CA THR A 9 -2.34 2.26 10.74
C THR A 9 -0.85 2.15 10.41
N VAL A 10 -0.44 1.06 9.75
CA VAL A 10 0.96 0.84 9.39
C VAL A 10 1.40 1.81 8.29
N ALA A 11 0.58 2.00 7.25
CA ALA A 11 0.84 2.97 6.19
C ALA A 11 0.91 4.40 6.75
N PHE A 12 -0.06 4.78 7.58
CA PHE A 12 -0.05 6.08 8.25
C PHE A 12 1.24 6.29 9.05
N ALA A 13 1.65 5.32 9.88
CA ALA A 13 2.89 5.42 10.64
C ALA A 13 4.12 5.55 9.71
N ALA A 14 4.18 4.73 8.65
CA ALA A 14 5.28 4.74 7.68
C ALA A 14 5.44 6.11 6.99
N GLY A 15 4.32 6.76 6.63
CA GLY A 15 4.31 8.10 6.04
C GLY A 15 4.85 9.20 6.97
N PHE A 16 4.74 9.05 8.29
CA PHE A 16 5.31 10.00 9.26
C PHE A 16 6.73 9.64 9.71
N THR A 17 7.14 8.39 9.59
CA THR A 17 8.48 7.92 10.00
C THR A 17 9.53 8.06 8.91
N ILE A 18 9.43 9.07 8.02
CA ILE A 18 10.37 9.25 6.90
C ILE A 18 11.80 9.48 7.45
N PRO A 19 12.73 8.53 7.24
CA PRO A 19 14.12 8.74 7.58
C PRO A 19 14.75 9.53 6.44
N GLY A 20 15.20 10.75 6.73
CA GLY A 20 15.80 11.59 5.72
C GLY A 20 16.03 12.96 6.29
N GLY A 21 17.25 13.21 6.74
CA GLY A 21 17.68 14.57 7.04
C GLY A 21 17.37 15.49 5.87
N TYR A 22 17.05 16.74 6.19
CA TYR A 22 16.92 17.78 5.18
C TYR A 22 18.30 18.06 4.58
N ASP A 23 18.34 18.26 3.26
CA ASP A 23 19.56 18.71 2.59
C ASP A 23 19.94 20.08 3.16
N GLY A 24 21.04 20.11 3.91
CA GLY A 24 21.60 21.30 4.56
C GLY A 24 22.57 22.07 3.67
N ASN A 25 22.79 21.63 2.43
CA ASN A 25 23.74 22.27 1.52
C ASN A 25 23.11 23.50 0.85
N ASP A 26 23.81 24.64 0.85
CA ASP A 26 23.37 25.95 0.34
C ASP A 26 23.23 25.98 -1.20
N GLY A 27 22.22 25.29 -1.71
CA GLY A 27 21.82 25.32 -3.13
C GLY A 27 20.30 25.45 -3.28
N PRO A 28 19.77 25.53 -4.52
CA PRO A 28 18.33 25.68 -4.80
C PRO A 28 17.45 24.49 -4.35
N LYS A 29 18.01 23.54 -3.59
CA LYS A 29 17.40 22.30 -3.08
C LYS A 29 17.44 22.21 -1.54
N GLN A 30 17.90 23.27 -0.87
CA GLN A 30 17.96 23.38 0.58
C GLN A 30 16.56 23.16 1.17
N GLY A 31 16.45 22.26 2.16
CA GLY A 31 15.17 21.94 2.79
C GLY A 31 14.32 20.90 2.04
N MET A 32 14.89 20.10 1.13
CA MET A 32 14.22 18.90 0.61
C MET A 32 14.83 17.63 1.25
N ALA A 33 14.01 16.65 1.63
CA ALA A 33 14.51 15.40 2.19
C ALA A 33 15.43 14.70 1.18
N ILE A 34 16.62 14.30 1.61
CA ILE A 34 17.67 13.73 0.72
C ILE A 34 17.13 12.52 -0.08
N LEU A 35 16.24 11.71 0.52
CA LEU A 35 15.58 10.58 -0.15
C LEU A 35 14.47 10.99 -1.14
N SER A 36 13.84 12.16 -0.97
CA SER A 36 12.75 12.65 -1.86
C SER A 36 13.19 12.92 -3.29
N ARG A 37 14.51 13.03 -3.51
CA ARG A 37 15.09 13.15 -4.86
C ARG A 37 15.02 11.83 -5.65
N LYS A 38 14.81 10.69 -5.00
CA LYS A 38 14.78 9.37 -5.65
C LYS A 38 13.39 9.04 -6.17
N ALA A 39 13.33 8.57 -7.42
CA ALA A 39 12.08 8.16 -8.04
C ALA A 39 11.36 7.07 -7.23
N ALA A 40 12.12 6.12 -6.66
CA ALA A 40 11.58 5.06 -5.81
C ALA A 40 10.88 5.60 -4.55
N PHE A 41 11.35 6.71 -3.96
CA PHE A 41 10.73 7.31 -2.76
C PHE A 41 9.42 8.01 -3.08
N LYS A 42 9.32 8.64 -4.25
CA LYS A 42 8.04 9.20 -4.72
C LYS A 42 7.01 8.11 -4.97
N VAL A 43 7.44 7.00 -5.58
CA VAL A 43 6.56 5.83 -5.78
C VAL A 43 6.15 5.24 -4.45
N PHE A 44 7.05 5.13 -3.48
CA PHE A 44 6.74 4.70 -2.11
C PHE A 44 5.61 5.53 -1.49
N ILE A 45 5.76 6.85 -1.42
CA ILE A 45 4.73 7.72 -0.81
C ILE A 45 3.39 7.60 -1.53
N ILE A 46 3.38 7.57 -2.86
CA ILE A 46 2.13 7.49 -3.63
C ILE A 46 1.44 6.13 -3.40
N THR A 47 2.20 5.04 -3.43
CA THR A 47 1.66 3.68 -3.26
C THR A 47 1.24 3.40 -1.82
N ASP A 48 1.95 3.95 -0.83
CA ASP A 48 1.58 3.88 0.57
C ASP A 48 0.29 4.68 0.87
N ALA A 49 0.19 5.91 0.36
CA ALA A 49 -1.02 6.71 0.46
C ALA A 49 -2.22 6.05 -0.23
N LEU A 50 -2.01 5.44 -1.40
CA LEU A 50 -3.04 4.68 -2.10
C LEU A 50 -3.51 3.48 -1.27
N ALA A 51 -2.58 2.72 -0.66
CA ALA A 51 -2.92 1.61 0.23
C ALA A 51 -3.77 2.09 1.41
N MET A 52 -3.37 3.21 2.03
CA MET A 52 -4.08 3.81 3.16
C MET A 52 -5.51 4.24 2.78
N VAL A 53 -5.67 4.97 1.68
CA VAL A 53 -6.97 5.47 1.20
C VAL A 53 -7.88 4.32 0.77
N CYS A 54 -7.37 3.35 0.00
CA CYS A 54 -8.15 2.18 -0.41
C CYS A 54 -8.61 1.35 0.80
N SER A 55 -7.74 1.17 1.80
CA SER A 55 -8.07 0.44 3.01
C SER A 55 -9.11 1.17 3.87
N ALA A 56 -8.94 2.49 4.06
CA ALA A 56 -9.91 3.32 4.76
C ALA A 56 -11.28 3.35 4.06
N ALA A 57 -11.29 3.48 2.73
CA ALA A 57 -12.50 3.40 1.93
C ALA A 57 -13.19 2.03 2.06
N ALA A 58 -12.45 0.93 2.11
CA ALA A 58 -13.02 -0.40 2.33
C ALA A 58 -13.71 -0.53 3.69
N VAL A 59 -13.10 0.01 4.76
CA VAL A 59 -13.72 0.04 6.09
C VAL A 59 -14.98 0.90 6.06
N PHE A 60 -14.92 2.06 5.42
CA PHE A 60 -16.06 2.98 5.31
C PHE A 60 -17.23 2.36 4.53
N LEU A 61 -16.97 1.73 3.37
CA LEU A 61 -17.98 1.01 2.61
C LEU A 61 -18.58 -0.16 3.39
N HIS A 62 -17.78 -0.86 4.20
CA HIS A 62 -18.27 -1.92 5.05
C HIS A 62 -19.20 -1.41 6.16
N LEU A 63 -18.86 -0.28 6.79
CA LEU A 63 -19.71 0.37 7.81
C LEU A 63 -21.04 0.87 7.22
N ILE A 64 -20.98 1.48 6.03
CA ILE A 64 -22.19 1.88 5.29
C ILE A 64 -23.02 0.66 4.94
N GLY A 65 -22.40 -0.39 4.40
CA GLY A 65 -23.05 -1.65 4.06
C GLY A 65 -23.76 -2.28 5.27
N ALA A 66 -23.09 -2.31 6.43
CA ALA A 66 -23.65 -2.83 7.68
C ALA A 66 -24.88 -2.04 8.18
N SER A 67 -25.05 -0.80 7.73
CA SER A 67 -26.20 0.05 8.09
C SER A 67 -27.44 -0.22 7.22
N PHE A 68 -27.32 -0.98 6.12
CA PHE A 68 -28.44 -1.33 5.27
C PHE A 68 -29.10 -2.64 5.72
N VAL A 69 -30.44 -2.63 5.84
CA VAL A 69 -31.26 -3.83 6.16
C VAL A 69 -31.39 -4.76 4.93
N GLU A 70 -31.21 -4.21 3.73
CA GLU A 70 -31.41 -4.91 2.47
C GLU A 70 -30.20 -5.78 2.09
N LYS A 71 -30.36 -7.10 2.14
CA LYS A 71 -29.28 -8.09 1.91
C LYS A 71 -28.56 -7.93 0.57
N LEU A 72 -29.28 -7.52 -0.47
CA LEU A 72 -28.71 -7.35 -1.83
C LEU A 72 -27.70 -6.19 -1.88
N LYS A 73 -28.05 -5.04 -1.27
CA LYS A 73 -27.13 -3.90 -1.16
C LYS A 73 -25.94 -4.20 -0.26
N LEU A 74 -26.18 -4.90 0.86
CA LEU A 74 -25.13 -5.37 1.77
C LEU A 74 -24.05 -6.19 1.03
N MET A 75 -24.48 -7.16 0.20
CA MET A 75 -23.56 -8.00 -0.58
C MET A 75 -22.75 -7.18 -1.59
N HIS A 76 -23.36 -6.17 -2.22
CA HIS A 76 -22.70 -5.31 -3.20
C HIS A 76 -21.62 -4.42 -2.54
N PHE A 77 -21.94 -3.78 -1.40
CA PHE A 77 -20.96 -2.99 -0.64
C PHE A 77 -19.84 -3.86 -0.07
N TYR A 78 -20.18 -5.06 0.42
CA TYR A 78 -19.20 -6.02 0.91
C TYR A 78 -18.23 -6.44 -0.19
N TYR A 79 -18.72 -6.70 -1.40
CA TYR A 79 -17.89 -7.04 -2.55
C TYR A 79 -16.88 -5.93 -2.87
N TYR A 80 -17.33 -4.67 -2.98
CA TYR A 80 -16.42 -3.55 -3.23
C TYR A 80 -15.39 -3.37 -2.11
N ALA A 81 -15.79 -3.55 -0.85
CA ALA A 81 -14.85 -3.49 0.28
C ALA A 81 -13.77 -4.57 0.17
N VAL A 82 -14.12 -5.80 -0.24
CA VAL A 82 -13.16 -6.89 -0.45
C VAL A 82 -12.19 -6.57 -1.59
N VAL A 83 -12.70 -6.07 -2.73
CA VAL A 83 -11.85 -5.68 -3.86
C VAL A 83 -10.87 -4.58 -3.47
N LEU A 84 -11.34 -3.55 -2.75
CA LEU A 84 -10.50 -2.46 -2.26
C LEU A 84 -9.42 -2.93 -1.29
N ILE A 85 -9.72 -3.89 -0.41
CA ILE A 85 -8.70 -4.47 0.49
C ILE A 85 -7.62 -5.21 -0.29
N ILE A 86 -7.98 -5.95 -1.33
CA ILE A 86 -7.01 -6.66 -2.16
C ILE A 86 -6.10 -5.67 -2.89
N VAL A 87 -6.67 -4.59 -3.44
CA VAL A 87 -5.91 -3.51 -4.05
C VAL A 87 -4.99 -2.84 -3.02
N ALA A 88 -5.49 -2.56 -1.81
CA ALA A 88 -4.70 -1.96 -0.73
C ALA A 88 -3.52 -2.86 -0.32
N MET A 89 -3.74 -4.17 -0.21
CA MET A 89 -2.69 -5.14 0.10
C MET A 89 -1.63 -5.20 -1.00
N ALA A 90 -2.03 -5.22 -2.27
CA ALA A 90 -1.07 -5.18 -3.39
C ALA A 90 -0.26 -3.87 -3.40
N SER A 91 -0.92 -2.73 -3.16
CA SER A 91 -0.28 -1.43 -3.07
C SER A 91 0.72 -1.36 -1.92
N MET A 92 0.40 -1.95 -0.77
CA MET A 92 1.29 -1.97 0.39
C MET A 92 2.55 -2.82 0.15
N VAL A 93 2.44 -3.92 -0.61
CA VAL A 93 3.62 -4.67 -1.05
C VAL A 93 4.50 -3.78 -1.93
N ILE A 94 3.95 -3.08 -2.91
CA ILE A 94 4.73 -2.17 -3.77
C ILE A 94 5.38 -1.04 -2.97
N ALA A 95 4.65 -0.48 -1.99
CA ALA A 95 5.19 0.53 -1.09
C ALA A 95 6.37 -0.02 -0.29
N PHE A 96 6.23 -1.17 0.36
CA PHE A 96 7.31 -1.79 1.11
C PHE A 96 8.56 -2.02 0.25
N MET A 97 8.37 -2.48 -0.98
CA MET A 97 9.44 -2.73 -1.95
C MET A 97 10.18 -1.45 -2.31
N THR A 98 9.44 -0.45 -2.78
CA THR A 98 10.01 0.85 -3.17
C THR A 98 10.64 1.58 -2.00
N GLY A 99 10.08 1.45 -0.78
CA GLY A 99 10.67 1.95 0.45
C GLY A 99 12.00 1.27 0.77
N LEU A 100 12.07 -0.08 0.72
CA LEU A 100 13.31 -0.82 0.90
C LEU A 100 14.38 -0.41 -0.12
N PHE A 101 14.05 -0.38 -1.41
CA PHE A 101 14.94 0.08 -2.47
C PHE A 101 15.52 1.48 -2.23
N THR A 102 14.75 2.39 -1.61
CA THR A 102 15.26 3.74 -1.28
C THR A 102 16.24 3.76 -0.13
N VAL A 103 16.15 2.81 0.80
CA VAL A 103 17.06 2.69 1.95
C VAL A 103 18.31 1.89 1.57
N LEU A 104 18.17 0.90 0.68
CA LEU A 104 19.18 -0.09 0.32
C LEU A 104 20.00 0.24 -0.94
N GLU A 105 20.14 1.52 -1.30
CA GLU A 105 20.75 2.00 -2.56
C GLU A 105 22.07 1.35 -3.00
N HIS A 106 22.76 0.59 -2.14
CA HIS A 106 24.07 0.01 -2.41
C HIS A 106 24.19 -1.53 -2.34
N SER A 107 23.14 -2.30 -2.01
CA SER A 107 23.26 -3.75 -1.79
C SER A 107 22.43 -4.60 -2.75
N LEU A 108 23.08 -5.19 -3.76
CA LEU A 108 22.49 -6.12 -4.73
C LEU A 108 21.84 -7.36 -4.08
N GLU A 109 22.39 -7.85 -2.96
CA GLU A 109 21.87 -9.03 -2.27
C GLU A 109 20.46 -8.83 -1.73
N LEU A 110 20.18 -7.64 -1.19
CA LEU A 110 18.88 -7.32 -0.61
C LEU A 110 17.80 -7.13 -1.69
N ALA A 111 18.18 -6.60 -2.87
CA ALA A 111 17.29 -6.53 -4.03
C ALA A 111 16.88 -7.93 -4.54
N ILE A 112 17.79 -8.91 -4.50
CA ILE A 112 17.49 -10.29 -4.90
C ILE A 112 16.50 -10.93 -3.93
N ILE A 113 16.74 -10.80 -2.62
CA ILE A 113 15.86 -11.31 -1.57
C ILE A 113 14.46 -10.71 -1.70
N GLU A 114 14.40 -9.40 -1.92
CA GLU A 114 13.18 -8.64 -2.13
C GLU A 114 12.38 -9.17 -3.34
N CYS A 115 13.07 -9.38 -4.48
CA CYS A 115 12.47 -9.89 -5.71
C CYS A 115 11.89 -11.30 -5.53
N VAL A 116 12.59 -12.17 -4.78
CA VAL A 116 12.12 -13.52 -4.44
C VAL A 116 10.85 -13.45 -3.60
N ILE A 117 10.82 -12.64 -2.53
CA ILE A 117 9.64 -12.48 -1.67
C ILE A 117 8.44 -11.96 -2.47
N CYS A 118 8.67 -10.98 -3.36
CA CYS A 118 7.64 -10.45 -4.27
C CYS A 118 7.03 -11.52 -5.18
N SER A 119 7.89 -12.35 -5.76
CA SER A 119 7.48 -13.40 -6.70
C SER A 119 6.51 -14.40 -6.07
N PHE A 120 6.66 -14.70 -4.78
CA PHE A 120 5.74 -15.57 -4.04
C PHE A 120 4.38 -14.91 -3.73
N CYS A 121 4.34 -13.60 -3.54
CA CYS A 121 3.10 -12.88 -3.26
C CYS A 121 2.22 -12.69 -4.50
N PHE A 122 2.83 -12.48 -5.67
CA PHE A 122 2.14 -12.23 -6.94
C PHE A 122 1.10 -13.31 -7.35
N PRO A 123 1.40 -14.62 -7.31
CA PRO A 123 0.44 -15.66 -7.66
C PRO A 123 -0.73 -15.73 -6.68
N VAL A 124 -0.53 -15.40 -5.40
CA VAL A 124 -1.60 -15.36 -4.39
C VAL A 124 -2.57 -14.22 -4.68
N PHE A 125 -2.06 -13.02 -5.02
CA PHE A 125 -2.89 -11.89 -5.45
C PHE A 125 -3.65 -12.20 -6.75
N TYR A 126 -2.94 -12.73 -7.74
CA TYR A 126 -3.55 -13.12 -9.02
C TYR A 126 -4.65 -14.16 -8.84
N TYR A 127 -4.41 -15.21 -8.06
CA TYR A 127 -5.40 -16.25 -7.77
C TYR A 127 -6.60 -15.68 -7.02
N SER A 128 -6.38 -14.78 -6.05
CA SER A 128 -7.44 -14.13 -5.30
C SER A 128 -8.34 -13.27 -6.19
N LEU A 129 -7.75 -12.49 -7.10
CA LEU A 129 -8.50 -11.69 -8.08
C LEU A 129 -9.27 -12.57 -9.07
N LYS A 130 -8.65 -13.64 -9.58
CA LYS A 130 -9.29 -14.59 -10.48
C LYS A 130 -10.51 -15.27 -9.82
N ARG A 131 -10.35 -15.74 -8.59
CA ARG A 131 -11.42 -16.38 -7.81
C ARG A 131 -12.62 -15.46 -7.56
N ILE A 132 -12.39 -14.15 -7.42
CA ILE A 132 -13.45 -13.16 -7.23
C ILE A 132 -14.19 -12.90 -8.54
N LYS A 133 -13.46 -12.84 -9.66
CA LYS A 133 -14.04 -12.66 -11.00
C LYS A 133 -14.86 -13.87 -11.45
N ASP A 134 -14.42 -15.09 -11.14
CA ASP A 134 -15.11 -16.34 -11.51
C ASP A 134 -16.43 -16.58 -10.72
N LYS A 135 -16.67 -15.84 -9.63
CA LYS A 135 -17.90 -15.95 -8.83
C LYS A 135 -19.06 -15.08 -9.35
N HIS A 136 -18.86 -14.37 -10.46
CA HIS A 136 -19.77 -13.35 -10.97
C HIS A 136 -19.98 -13.47 -12.47
#